data_AF-A0A2S9WYP8-F1
#
_entry.id   AF-A0A2S9WYP8-F1
#
_cell.length_a   1.000
_cell.length_b   1.000
_cell.length_c   1.000
_cell.angle_alpha   90.00
_cell.angle_beta   90.00
_cell.angle_gamma   90.00
#
_symmetry.space_group_name_H-M   'P 1'
#
loop_
_entity.id
_entity.type
_entity.pdbx_description
1 polymer ?
#
loop_
_entity_poly.entity_id
_entity_poly.type
_entity_poly.pdbx_seq_one_letter_code
_entity_poly.pdbx_strand_id
1 'polypeptide(L)'
;MTNEELESVFNQLAGKQQGLQTLIYALIVSSHQTQRQHLLKIFKAEAESRLAVLNAESMQSDETLEWIAKSFQATIEWLEEINDLPL
;
A
#
# COMPACT_ATOMS: atom_id res chain seq x y z
N MET A 1 7.22 14.62 22.48
CA MET A 1 6.96 13.24 22.05
C MET A 1 8.25 12.46 22.21
N THR A 2 8.25 11.39 23.00
CA THR A 2 9.44 10.55 23.26
C THR A 2 9.67 9.58 22.08
N ASN A 3 10.87 8.98 21.98
CA ASN A 3 11.16 7.98 20.96
C ASN A 3 10.20 6.78 21.02
N GLU A 4 9.78 6.36 22.22
CA GLU A 4 8.82 5.27 22.43
C GLU A 4 7.41 5.65 21.95
N GLU A 5 7.01 6.90 22.13
CA GLU A 5 5.73 7.41 21.61
C GLU A 5 5.73 7.46 20.08
N LEU A 6 6.85 7.84 19.46
CA LEU A 6 7.04 7.78 18.01
C LEU A 6 6.95 6.35 17.51
N GLU A 7 7.71 5.42 18.09
CA GLU A 7 7.73 4.01 17.70
C GLU A 7 6.35 3.34 17.85
N SER A 8 5.60 3.68 18.90
CA SER A 8 4.21 3.23 19.08
C SER A 8 3.28 3.76 17.99
N VAL A 9 3.38 5.05 17.66
CA VAL A 9 2.62 5.65 16.55
C VAL A 9 2.99 5.00 15.22
N PHE A 10 4.28 4.69 15.01
CA PHE A 10 4.76 3.99 13.81
C PHE A 10 4.21 2.58 13.70
N ASN A 11 4.27 1.78 14.75
CA ASN A 11 3.72 0.42 14.75
C ASN A 11 2.22 0.41 14.49
N GLN A 12 1.48 1.40 15.01
CA GLN A 12 0.06 1.54 14.72
C GLN A 12 -0.21 1.92 13.26
N LEU A 13 0.63 2.77 12.65
CA LEU A 13 0.52 3.15 11.24
C LEU A 13 0.82 1.96 10.32
N ALA A 14 1.89 1.22 10.59
CA ALA A 14 2.26 0.01 9.85
C ALA A 14 1.16 -1.06 9.93
N GLY A 15 0.60 -1.30 11.13
CA GLY A 15 -0.51 -2.25 11.31
C GLY A 15 -1.79 -1.83 10.56
N LYS A 16 -2.12 -0.53 10.55
CA LYS A 16 -3.25 0.00 9.78
C LYS A 16 -3.04 -0.16 8.27
N GLN A 17 -1.82 0.02 7.78
CA GLN A 17 -1.48 -0.17 6.37
C GLN A 17 -1.66 -1.64 5.94
N GLN A 18 -1.16 -2.61 6.73
CA GLN A 18 -1.36 -4.04 6.46
C GLN A 18 -2.84 -4.43 6.46
N GLY A 19 -3.62 -3.90 7.40
CA GLY A 19 -5.07 -4.11 7.44
C GLY A 19 -5.77 -3.59 6.18
N LEU A 20 -5.40 -2.39 5.72
CA LEU A 20 -5.94 -1.81 4.49
C LEU A 20 -5.56 -2.63 3.25
N GLN A 21 -4.31 -3.07 3.13
CA GLN A 21 -3.87 -3.94 2.03
C GLN A 21 -4.67 -5.25 1.99
N THR A 22 -4.90 -5.87 3.14
CA THR A 22 -5.69 -7.11 3.25
C THR A 22 -7.15 -6.88 2.84
N LEU A 23 -7.72 -5.71 3.16
CA LEU A 23 -9.10 -5.39 2.79
C LEU A 23 -9.23 -5.14 1.28
N ILE A 24 -8.25 -4.46 0.68
CA ILE A 24 -8.17 -4.20 -0.76
C ILE A 24 -8.00 -5.54 -1.51
N TYR A 25 -7.17 -6.43 -1.00
CA TYR A 25 -7.04 -7.81 -1.49
C TYR A 25 -8.40 -8.52 -1.54
N ALA A 26 -9.12 -8.53 -0.41
CA ALA A 26 -10.40 -9.24 -0.32
C ALA A 26 -11.44 -8.68 -1.29
N LEU A 27 -11.51 -7.35 -1.44
CA LEU A 27 -12.39 -6.66 -2.39
C LEU A 27 -12.06 -7.00 -3.85
N ILE A 28 -10.77 -7.00 -4.20
CA ILE A 28 -10.32 -7.21 -5.58
C ILE A 28 -10.53 -8.67 -6.00
N VAL A 29 -10.21 -9.63 -5.13
CA VAL A 29 -10.40 -11.07 -5.42
C VAL A 29 -11.88 -11.44 -5.51
N SER A 30 -12.74 -10.82 -4.69
CA SER A 30 -14.20 -11.07 -4.71
C SER A 30 -14.96 -10.30 -5.80
N SER A 31 -14.29 -9.37 -6.49
CA SER A 31 -14.91 -8.55 -7.52
C SER A 31 -14.83 -9.19 -8.92
N HIS A 32 -15.84 -8.89 -9.75
CA HIS A 32 -15.82 -9.27 -11.16
C HIS A 32 -14.78 -8.49 -11.95
N GLN A 33 -14.28 -9.05 -13.06
CA GLN A 33 -13.10 -8.57 -13.80
C GLN A 33 -13.06 -7.05 -14.03
N THR A 34 -14.15 -6.43 -14.51
CA THR A 34 -14.22 -4.99 -14.77
C THR A 34 -14.03 -4.15 -13.48
N GLN A 35 -14.62 -4.59 -12.38
CA GLN A 35 -14.52 -3.92 -11.09
C GLN A 35 -13.14 -4.14 -10.47
N ARG A 36 -12.53 -5.31 -10.66
CA ARG A 36 -11.14 -5.60 -10.29
C ARG A 36 -10.17 -4.62 -10.94
N GLN A 37 -10.26 -4.47 -12.27
CA GLN A 37 -9.44 -3.54 -13.05
C GLN A 37 -9.62 -2.08 -12.60
N HIS A 38 -10.87 -1.68 -12.30
CA HIS A 38 -11.16 -0.33 -11.82
C HIS A 38 -10.54 -0.05 -10.44
N LEU A 39 -10.71 -0.97 -9.48
CA LEU A 39 -10.15 -0.86 -8.13
C LEU A 39 -8.62 -0.85 -8.16
N LEU A 40 -8.02 -1.69 -9.00
CA LEU A 40 -6.57 -1.78 -9.18
C LEU A 40 -6.00 -0.47 -9.75
N LYS A 41 -6.69 0.15 -10.71
CA LYS A 41 -6.32 1.47 -11.23
C LYS A 41 -6.35 2.55 -10.16
N ILE A 42 -7.40 2.58 -9.33
CA ILE A 42 -7.52 3.55 -8.23
C ILE A 42 -6.40 3.34 -7.21
N PHE A 43 -6.14 2.09 -6.82
CA PHE A 43 -5.09 1.77 -5.86
C PHE A 43 -3.71 2.20 -6.35
N LYS A 44 -3.36 1.89 -7.61
CA LYS A 44 -2.09 2.33 -8.22
C LYS A 44 -1.92 3.84 -8.17
N ALA A 45 -2.94 4.59 -8.59
CA ALA A 45 -2.87 6.05 -8.60
C ALA A 45 -2.66 6.64 -7.20
N GLU A 46 -3.33 6.10 -6.17
CA GLU A 46 -3.14 6.53 -4.79
C GLU A 46 -1.76 6.11 -4.26
N ALA A 47 -1.31 4.88 -4.53
CA ALA A 47 -0.01 4.38 -4.10
C ALA A 47 1.16 5.17 -4.71
N GLU A 48 1.11 5.48 -6.01
CA GLU A 48 2.09 6.32 -6.70
C GLU A 48 2.11 7.75 -6.13
N SER A 49 0.93 8.34 -5.89
CA SER A 49 0.80 9.66 -5.26
C SER A 49 1.43 9.68 -3.87
N ARG A 50 1.16 8.65 -3.05
CA ARG A 50 1.72 8.51 -1.70
C ARG A 50 3.23 8.31 -1.74
N LEU A 51 3.75 7.47 -2.64
CA LEU A 51 5.18 7.29 -2.85
C LEU A 51 5.88 8.60 -3.23
N ALA A 52 5.26 9.41 -4.10
CA ALA A 52 5.80 10.71 -4.49
C ALA A 52 5.87 11.69 -3.30
N VAL A 53 4.83 11.71 -2.45
CA VAL A 53 4.81 12.52 -1.22
C VAL A 53 5.88 12.04 -0.24
N LEU A 54 5.98 10.73 0.00
CA LEU A 54 6.99 10.16 0.90
C LEU A 54 8.41 10.48 0.42
N ASN A 55 8.69 10.35 -0.87
CA ASN A 55 9.99 10.69 -1.45
C ASN A 55 10.32 12.18 -1.35
N ALA A 56 9.31 13.06 -1.45
CA ALA A 56 9.49 14.49 -1.31
C ALA A 56 9.73 14.93 0.14
N GLU A 57 9.13 14.23 1.11
CA GLU A 57 9.27 14.51 2.55
C GLU A 57 10.51 13.83 3.17
N SER A 58 11.06 12.81 2.52
CA SER A 58 12.21 12.04 3.01
C SER A 58 13.56 12.68 2.63
N MET A 59 14.12 13.54 3.49
CA MET A 59 15.51 14.04 3.33
C MET A 59 16.59 13.07 3.87
N GLN A 60 16.22 11.92 4.46
CA GLN A 60 17.13 10.91 5.01
C GLN A 60 16.67 9.50 4.67
N SER A 61 17.61 8.53 4.67
CA SER A 61 17.31 7.11 4.51
C SER A 61 16.57 6.58 5.75
N ASP A 62 15.25 6.69 5.75
CA ASP A 62 14.40 6.10 6.78
C ASP A 62 13.97 4.69 6.33
N GLU A 63 14.48 3.66 7.00
CA GLU A 63 14.16 2.25 6.74
C GLU A 63 12.65 1.99 6.77
N THR A 64 11.89 2.78 7.53
CA THR A 64 10.44 2.69 7.63
C THR A 64 9.78 3.17 6.35
N LEU A 65 10.21 4.32 5.82
CA LEU A 65 9.69 4.84 4.56
C LEU A 65 10.04 3.90 3.41
N GLU A 66 11.23 3.31 3.45
CA GLU A 66 11.64 2.29 2.48
C GLU A 66 10.77 1.02 2.59
N TRP A 67 10.44 0.58 3.81
CA TRP A 67 9.53 -0.55 4.04
C TRP A 67 8.12 -0.24 3.53
N ILE A 68 7.57 0.94 3.81
CA ILE A 68 6.26 1.38 3.33
C ILE A 68 6.25 1.39 1.80
N ALA A 69 7.31 1.92 1.18
CA ALA A 69 7.44 1.96 -0.26
C ALA A 69 7.49 0.56 -0.89
N LYS A 70 8.31 -0.34 -0.33
CA LYS A 70 8.39 -1.76 -0.75
C LYS A 70 7.05 -2.46 -0.58
N SER A 71 6.32 -2.16 0.48
CA SER A 71 4.99 -2.74 0.73
C SER A 71 3.96 -2.29 -0.31
N PHE A 72 3.95 -1.01 -0.69
CA PHE A 72 3.10 -0.53 -1.79
C PHE A 72 3.48 -1.17 -3.13
N GLN A 73 4.77 -1.23 -3.45
CA GLN A 73 5.29 -1.85 -4.67
C GLN A 73 4.88 -3.32 -4.78
N ALA A 74 5.11 -4.11 -3.73
CA ALA A 74 4.75 -5.53 -3.69
C ALA A 74 3.23 -5.75 -3.82
N THR A 75 2.42 -4.84 -3.27
CA THR A 75 0.96 -4.91 -3.44
C THR A 75 0.57 -4.62 -4.88
N ILE A 76 1.19 -3.64 -5.54
CA ILE A 76 0.92 -3.32 -6.95
C ILE A 76 1.28 -4.51 -7.84
N GLU A 77 2.49 -5.06 -7.69
CA GLU A 77 2.97 -6.20 -8.48
C GLU A 77 2.02 -7.39 -8.34
N TRP A 78 1.67 -7.75 -7.11
CA TRP A 78 0.73 -8.84 -6.85
C TRP A 78 -0.66 -8.58 -7.45
N LEU A 79 -1.15 -7.34 -7.37
CA LEU A 79 -2.43 -6.97 -7.96
C LEU A 79 -2.41 -7.11 -9.48
N GLU A 80 -1.31 -6.74 -10.14
CA GLU A 80 -1.12 -6.94 -11.57
C GLU A 80 -1.19 -8.42 -11.96
N GLU A 81 -0.61 -9.32 -11.16
CA GLU A 81 -0.66 -10.77 -11.41
C GLU A 81 -2.10 -11.31 -11.43
N ILE A 82 -2.98 -10.77 -10.57
CA ILE A 82 -4.36 -11.26 -10.46
C ILE A 82 -5.36 -10.50 -11.35
N ASN A 83 -4.91 -9.44 -12.02
CA ASN A 83 -5.76 -8.57 -12.84
C ASN A 83 -6.47 -9.32 -13.97
N ASP A 84 -5.77 -10.27 -14.59
CA ASP A 84 -6.23 -10.99 -15.78
C ASP A 84 -6.71 -12.41 -15.48
N LEU A 85 -6.79 -12.79 -14.19
CA LEU A 85 -7.30 -14.10 -13.80
C LEU A 85 -8.80 -14.21 -14.13
N PRO A 86 -9.22 -15.23 -14.89
CA PRO A 86 -10.64 -15.53 -15.06
C PRO A 86 -11.24 -15.91 -13.70
N LEU A 87 -12.50 -15.51 -13.46
CA LEU A 87 -13.27 -15.94 -12.29
C LEU A 87 -13.52 -17.45 -12.32
#